data_AF-A0A497EQM2-F1
#
_entry.id   AF-A0A497EQM2-F1
#
_cell.length_a   1.000
_cell.length_b   1.000
_cell.length_c   1.000
_cell.angle_alpha   90.00
_cell.angle_beta   90.00
_cell.angle_gamma   90.00
#
_symmetry.space_group_name_H-M   'P 1'
#
loop_
_entity.id
_entity.type
_entity.pdbx_description
1 polymer ?
#
loop_
_entity_poly.entity_id
_entity_poly.type
_entity_poly.pdbx_seq_one_letter_code
_entity_poly.pdbx_strand_id
1 'polypeptide(L)'
;MITTTIVIIVALAIWLSGFYFYSPKIEKVLNPQPDRPTPAVMFRDGVDFYPAKPTILFGDHWAAISGGAPLANGVVGLQWGFIPLAIWLWCGSVFCGAVHDYSVLYMSVRRRGDSIGRLATDVLGPVGGKIFTFYAWITVVIMNAIFIIFLGKIFSGTPVVVIPSWFGFMVSGPLIGWLVYKRGVRVSIATIIAIIWIFITLWLGFLFPIKAPYWVWWLAWGIYPMISASIPAWWMIEPRNYSNFVMMAIGVALLFISALIGWYPVRFPLVRAFYSEIHGPMLPLLVVVVSCGAMSGLHAVWCSGYTSKR
;
A
#
# COMPACT_ATOMS: atom_id res chain seq x y z
N MET A 1 2.41 -33.29 -5.12
CA MET A 1 1.51 -32.17 -4.72
C MET A 1 2.37 -30.95 -4.46
N ILE A 2 1.99 -29.78 -4.99
CA ILE A 2 2.70 -28.52 -4.68
C ILE A 2 2.40 -28.17 -3.22
N THR A 3 3.44 -27.92 -2.41
CA THR A 3 3.31 -27.51 -1.00
C THR A 3 3.52 -26.01 -0.84
N THR A 4 3.03 -25.44 0.25
CA THR A 4 3.25 -24.02 0.62
C THR A 4 4.73 -23.67 0.65
N THR A 5 5.58 -24.58 1.11
CA THR A 5 7.04 -24.42 1.16
C THR A 5 7.63 -24.25 -0.24
N ILE A 6 7.24 -25.11 -1.19
CA ILE A 6 7.70 -25.02 -2.58
C ILE A 6 7.26 -23.69 -3.21
N VAL A 7 6.00 -23.31 -2.99
CA VAL A 7 5.45 -22.04 -3.50
C VAL A 7 6.28 -20.84 -3.01
N ILE A 8 6.61 -20.79 -1.72
CA ILE A 8 7.41 -19.69 -1.16
C ILE A 8 8.83 -19.69 -1.68
N ILE A 9 9.48 -20.85 -1.78
CA ILE A 9 10.84 -20.94 -2.32
C ILE A 9 10.89 -20.43 -3.76
N VAL A 10 9.92 -20.81 -4.59
CA VAL A 10 9.81 -20.32 -5.97
C VAL A 10 9.54 -18.81 -6.01
N ALA A 11 8.62 -18.31 -5.18
CA ALA A 11 8.33 -16.88 -5.09
C ALA A 11 9.58 -16.06 -4.71
N LEU A 12 10.29 -16.52 -3.67
CA LEU A 12 11.54 -15.88 -3.21
C LEU A 12 12.62 -15.94 -4.28
N ALA A 13 12.78 -17.07 -4.97
CA ALA A 13 13.74 -17.18 -6.07
C ALA A 13 13.44 -16.15 -7.18
N ILE A 14 12.17 -16.00 -7.56
CA ILE A 14 11.75 -15.00 -8.56
C ILE A 14 12.03 -13.58 -8.06
N TRP A 15 11.60 -13.22 -6.84
CA TRP A 15 11.81 -11.87 -6.31
C TRP A 15 13.28 -11.53 -6.10
N LEU A 16 14.09 -12.46 -5.55
CA LEU A 16 15.54 -12.27 -5.40
C LEU A 16 16.22 -12.16 -6.76
N SER A 17 15.81 -12.96 -7.76
CA SER A 17 16.34 -12.83 -9.12
C SER A 17 16.00 -11.47 -9.74
N GLY A 18 14.77 -10.97 -9.50
CA GLY A 18 14.35 -9.63 -9.90
C GLY A 18 15.20 -8.54 -9.22
N PHE A 19 15.45 -8.69 -7.92
CA PHE A 19 16.27 -7.75 -7.17
C PHE A 19 17.73 -7.74 -7.63
N TYR A 20 18.39 -8.90 -7.76
CA TYR A 20 19.82 -8.93 -8.08
C TYR A 20 20.14 -8.75 -9.57
N PHE A 21 19.30 -9.25 -10.49
CA PHE A 21 19.61 -9.26 -11.92
C PHE A 21 18.83 -8.22 -12.74
N TYR A 22 17.62 -7.86 -12.32
CA TYR A 22 16.76 -6.96 -13.07
C TYR A 22 16.80 -5.52 -12.52
N SER A 23 16.76 -5.33 -11.21
CA SER A 23 16.79 -3.99 -10.60
C SER A 23 18.00 -3.15 -11.03
N PRO A 24 19.24 -3.69 -11.15
CA PRO A 24 20.39 -2.88 -11.58
C PRO A 24 20.27 -2.42 -13.03
N LYS A 25 19.57 -3.18 -13.88
CA LYS A 25 19.32 -2.77 -15.27
C LYS A 25 18.37 -1.57 -15.32
N ILE A 26 17.33 -1.58 -14.50
CA ILE A 26 16.39 -0.47 -14.37
C ILE A 26 17.08 0.75 -13.74
N GLU A 27 17.87 0.54 -12.68
CA GLU A 27 18.65 1.58 -12.04
C GLU A 27 19.62 2.25 -13.03
N LYS A 28 20.28 1.47 -13.89
CA LYS A 28 21.16 2.01 -14.94
C LYS A 28 20.41 2.88 -15.96
N VAL A 29 19.18 2.50 -16.33
CA VAL A 29 18.33 3.27 -17.27
C VAL A 29 17.88 4.58 -16.62
N LEU A 30 17.44 4.52 -15.37
CA LEU A 30 16.96 5.70 -14.65
C LEU A 30 18.13 6.59 -14.19
N ASN A 31 19.31 6.04 -13.92
CA ASN A 31 20.51 6.78 -13.49
C ASN A 31 20.23 7.70 -12.27
N PRO A 32 19.89 7.14 -11.09
CA PRO A 32 19.73 7.93 -9.88
C PRO A 32 21.05 8.64 -9.52
N GLN A 33 20.95 9.86 -9.02
CA GLN A 33 22.10 10.69 -8.61
C GLN A 33 22.06 10.84 -7.08
N PRO A 34 22.87 10.07 -6.32
CA PRO A 34 22.84 10.10 -4.86
C PRO A 34 23.19 11.46 -4.25
N ASP A 35 24.05 12.23 -4.91
CA ASP A 35 24.54 13.53 -4.42
C ASP A 35 23.55 14.68 -4.64
N ARG A 36 22.47 14.43 -5.41
CA ARG A 36 21.48 15.46 -5.69
C ARG A 36 20.46 15.52 -4.56
N PRO A 37 20.25 16.69 -3.93
CA PRO A 37 19.24 16.81 -2.89
C PRO A 37 17.84 16.53 -3.45
N THR A 38 17.03 15.80 -2.69
CA THR A 38 15.64 15.50 -3.04
C THR A 38 14.76 16.75 -2.91
N PRO A 39 13.58 16.79 -3.55
CA PRO A 39 12.63 17.89 -3.39
C PRO A 39 12.27 18.17 -1.91
N ALA A 40 12.20 17.11 -1.09
CA ALA A 40 11.97 17.19 0.35
C ALA A 40 12.97 18.10 1.08
N VAL A 41 14.22 18.14 0.61
CA VAL A 41 15.29 18.98 1.17
C VAL A 41 15.33 20.34 0.48
N MET A 42 15.24 20.39 -0.85
CA MET A 42 15.36 21.63 -1.63
C MET A 42 14.22 22.62 -1.41
N PHE A 43 12.99 22.13 -1.28
CA PHE A 43 11.78 22.97 -1.18
C PHE A 43 11.13 22.90 0.20
N ARG A 44 11.93 22.59 1.23
CA ARG A 44 11.44 22.34 2.60
C ARG A 44 10.59 23.51 3.11
N ASP A 45 9.32 23.23 3.37
CA ASP A 45 8.35 24.16 3.96
C ASP A 45 7.83 23.69 5.33
N GLY A 46 8.14 22.44 5.72
CA GLY A 46 7.69 21.83 6.98
C GLY A 46 6.21 21.42 6.98
N VAL A 47 5.54 21.47 5.82
CA VAL A 47 4.13 21.10 5.62
C VAL A 47 4.05 20.03 4.54
N ASP A 48 4.27 20.40 3.28
CA ASP A 48 4.19 19.50 2.11
C ASP A 48 5.55 18.90 1.76
N PHE A 49 6.62 19.65 1.98
CA PHE A 49 8.00 19.25 1.75
C PHE A 49 8.77 19.22 3.07
N TYR A 50 9.16 18.02 3.49
CA TYR A 50 9.97 17.82 4.67
C TYR A 50 10.78 16.53 4.55
N PRO A 51 12.06 16.50 4.99
CA PRO A 51 12.86 15.29 4.93
C PRO A 51 12.41 14.29 6.00
N ALA A 52 11.76 13.22 5.56
CA ALA A 52 11.37 12.09 6.40
C ALA A 52 12.58 11.18 6.68
N LYS A 53 12.52 10.44 7.79
CA LYS A 53 13.53 9.40 8.07
C LYS A 53 13.29 8.22 7.12
N PRO A 54 14.33 7.64 6.49
CA PRO A 54 14.16 6.55 5.51
C PRO A 54 13.34 5.36 6.01
N THR A 55 13.49 4.99 7.28
CA THR A 55 12.73 3.88 7.88
C THR A 55 11.23 4.19 8.01
N ILE A 56 10.90 5.45 8.31
CA ILE A 56 9.51 5.89 8.45
C ILE A 56 8.89 6.01 7.06
N LEU A 57 9.62 6.64 6.13
CA LEU A 57 9.20 6.76 4.74
C LEU A 57 8.97 5.39 4.08
N PHE A 58 9.87 4.43 4.32
CA PHE A 58 9.71 3.06 3.83
C PHE A 58 8.44 2.41 4.39
N GLY A 59 8.19 2.54 5.70
CA GLY A 59 7.00 1.98 6.32
C GLY A 59 5.71 2.63 5.82
N ASP A 60 5.70 3.95 5.68
CA ASP A 60 4.57 4.68 5.11
C ASP A 60 4.29 4.26 3.65
N HIS A 61 5.34 4.20 2.82
CA HIS A 61 5.23 3.78 1.43
C HIS A 61 4.76 2.33 1.30
N TRP A 62 5.29 1.43 2.13
CA TRP A 62 4.87 0.02 2.14
C TRP A 62 3.42 -0.16 2.60
N ALA A 63 2.97 0.62 3.59
CA ALA A 63 1.58 0.59 4.02
C ALA A 63 0.63 1.15 2.95
N ALA A 64 1.08 2.07 2.10
CA ALA A 64 0.28 2.65 1.02
C ALA A 64 -0.03 1.66 -0.11
N ILE A 65 0.89 0.75 -0.44
CA ILE A 65 0.62 -0.32 -1.43
C ILE A 65 -0.15 -1.50 -0.82
N SER A 66 0.10 -1.77 0.46
CA SER A 66 -0.42 -2.94 1.15
C SER A 66 -1.83 -2.67 1.71
N GLY A 67 -2.84 -2.85 0.86
CA GLY A 67 -4.25 -2.72 1.23
C GLY A 67 -4.98 -4.05 1.40
N GLY A 68 -6.27 -3.99 1.73
CA GLY A 68 -7.15 -5.18 1.74
C GLY A 68 -7.53 -5.69 0.34
N ALA A 69 -7.45 -4.83 -0.69
CA ALA A 69 -7.81 -5.18 -2.07
C ALA A 69 -6.92 -6.28 -2.68
N PRO A 70 -5.58 -6.28 -2.49
CA PRO A 70 -4.72 -7.42 -2.87
C PRO A 70 -5.20 -8.78 -2.35
N LEU A 71 -5.69 -8.87 -1.11
CA LEU A 71 -6.18 -10.12 -0.54
C LEU A 71 -7.50 -10.56 -1.20
N ALA A 72 -8.47 -9.66 -1.30
CA ALA A 72 -9.76 -9.95 -1.92
C ALA A 72 -9.62 -10.34 -3.40
N ASN A 73 -8.83 -9.58 -4.16
CA ASN A 73 -8.64 -9.80 -5.59
C ASN A 73 -7.80 -11.06 -5.86
N GLY A 74 -6.86 -11.41 -4.98
CA GLY A 74 -6.14 -12.67 -5.05
C GLY A 74 -7.07 -13.88 -4.96
N VAL A 75 -8.08 -13.82 -4.08
CA VAL A 75 -9.11 -14.88 -3.97
C VAL A 75 -9.94 -14.97 -5.25
N VAL A 76 -10.36 -13.83 -5.82
CA VAL A 76 -11.07 -13.80 -7.11
C VAL A 76 -10.21 -14.39 -8.23
N GLY A 77 -8.91 -14.09 -8.24
CA GLY A 77 -7.96 -14.59 -9.23
C GLY A 77 -7.83 -16.12 -9.28
N LEU A 78 -8.08 -16.82 -8.16
CA LEU A 78 -8.03 -18.28 -8.10
C LEU A 78 -9.05 -18.97 -9.02
N GLN A 79 -10.07 -18.26 -9.50
CA GLN A 79 -11.04 -18.81 -10.44
C GLN A 79 -10.40 -19.30 -11.75
N TRP A 80 -9.30 -18.67 -12.19
CA TRP A 80 -8.54 -19.04 -13.38
C TRP A 80 -7.41 -20.06 -13.08
N GLY A 81 -7.27 -20.48 -11.82
CA GLY A 81 -6.26 -21.43 -11.35
C GLY A 81 -5.16 -20.77 -10.53
N PHE A 82 -4.49 -21.58 -9.70
CA PHE A 82 -3.42 -21.11 -8.83
C PHE A 82 -2.16 -20.68 -9.60
N ILE A 83 -1.76 -21.43 -10.63
CA ILE A 83 -0.53 -21.16 -11.38
C ILE A 83 -0.59 -19.82 -12.14
N PRO A 84 -1.65 -19.54 -12.95
CA PRO A 84 -1.73 -18.25 -13.64
C PRO A 84 -1.74 -17.05 -12.68
N LEU A 85 -2.47 -17.17 -11.56
CA LEU A 85 -2.47 -16.16 -10.51
C LEU A 85 -1.08 -15.95 -9.91
N ALA A 86 -0.39 -17.03 -9.54
CA ALA A 86 0.93 -16.97 -8.93
C ALA A 86 1.97 -16.36 -9.87
N ILE A 87 1.98 -16.78 -11.15
CA ILE A 87 2.86 -16.21 -12.17
C ILE A 87 2.60 -14.70 -12.32
N TRP A 88 1.33 -14.28 -12.39
CA TRP A 88 1.00 -12.87 -12.51
C TRP A 88 1.44 -12.06 -11.27
N LEU A 89 1.21 -12.57 -10.05
CA LEU A 89 1.64 -11.90 -8.83
C LEU A 89 3.17 -11.80 -8.73
N TRP A 90 3.89 -12.89 -9.00
CA TRP A 90 5.36 -12.91 -8.85
C TRP A 90 6.07 -12.17 -9.97
N CYS A 91 5.73 -12.46 -11.23
CA CYS A 91 6.38 -11.83 -12.37
C CYS A 91 5.84 -10.41 -12.61
N GLY A 92 4.53 -10.19 -12.47
CA GLY A 92 3.94 -8.87 -12.65
C GLY A 92 4.47 -7.84 -11.65
N SER A 93 4.64 -8.22 -10.38
CA SER A 93 5.26 -7.32 -9.38
C SER A 93 6.69 -6.93 -9.73
N VAL A 94 7.51 -7.86 -10.26
CA VAL A 94 8.91 -7.60 -10.62
C VAL A 94 9.02 -6.79 -11.92
N PHE A 95 8.35 -7.22 -12.99
CA PHE A 95 8.56 -6.66 -14.32
C PHE A 95 7.67 -5.44 -14.60
N CYS A 96 6.51 -5.34 -13.95
CA CYS A 96 5.56 -4.27 -14.18
C CYS A 96 5.46 -3.32 -12.98
N GLY A 97 4.97 -3.80 -11.83
CA GLY A 97 4.65 -2.94 -10.69
C GLY A 97 5.86 -2.18 -10.14
N ALA A 98 6.92 -2.89 -9.77
CA ALA A 98 8.13 -2.29 -9.20
C ALA A 98 8.80 -1.30 -10.18
N VAL A 99 8.86 -1.64 -11.48
CA VAL A 99 9.44 -0.77 -12.50
C VAL A 99 8.60 0.49 -12.69
N HIS A 100 7.28 0.34 -12.77
CA HIS A 100 6.35 1.44 -12.92
C HIS A 100 6.45 2.43 -11.75
N ASP A 101 6.36 1.92 -10.52
CA ASP A 101 6.36 2.76 -9.33
C ASP A 101 7.72 3.44 -9.11
N TYR A 102 8.83 2.73 -9.36
CA TYR A 102 10.16 3.32 -9.29
C TYR A 102 10.37 4.39 -10.37
N SER A 103 9.91 4.14 -11.59
CA SER A 103 10.00 5.12 -12.69
C SER A 103 9.19 6.37 -12.40
N VAL A 104 7.96 6.22 -11.89
CA VAL A 104 7.09 7.35 -11.52
C VAL A 104 7.70 8.15 -10.37
N LEU A 105 8.19 7.48 -9.32
CA LEU A 105 8.89 8.13 -8.21
C LEU A 105 10.10 8.91 -8.71
N TYR A 106 10.94 8.29 -9.53
CA TYR A 106 12.12 8.90 -10.11
C TYR A 106 11.77 10.15 -10.93
N MET A 107 10.80 10.07 -11.83
CA MET A 107 10.34 11.20 -12.63
C MET A 107 9.81 12.34 -11.75
N SER A 108 9.02 12.02 -10.73
CA SER A 108 8.49 13.00 -9.79
C SER A 108 9.59 13.71 -9.01
N VAL A 109 10.57 12.97 -8.48
CA VAL A 109 11.76 13.53 -7.80
C VAL A 109 12.53 14.47 -8.73
N ARG A 110 12.72 14.10 -10.00
CA ARG A 110 13.37 14.93 -11.02
C ARG A 110 12.58 16.19 -11.37
N ARG A 111 11.25 16.13 -11.28
CA ARG A 111 10.32 17.24 -11.49
C ARG A 111 9.85 17.86 -10.17
N ARG A 112 10.77 18.03 -9.22
CA ARG A 112 10.53 18.81 -7.97
C ARG A 112 9.38 18.29 -7.10
N GLY A 113 9.04 17.00 -7.22
CA GLY A 113 7.93 16.38 -6.51
C GLY A 113 6.57 16.64 -7.16
N ASP A 114 6.52 16.83 -8.48
CA ASP A 114 5.27 16.98 -9.22
C ASP A 114 4.43 15.68 -9.22
N SER A 115 3.10 15.84 -9.25
CA SER A 115 2.17 14.71 -9.35
C SER A 115 2.21 14.06 -10.72
N ILE A 116 1.78 12.79 -10.81
CA ILE A 116 1.69 12.05 -12.07
C ILE A 116 0.80 12.75 -13.12
N GLY A 117 -0.21 13.53 -12.69
CA GLY A 117 -1.01 14.36 -13.58
C GLY A 117 -0.23 15.50 -14.23
N ARG A 118 0.64 16.16 -13.46
CA ARG A 118 1.54 17.20 -13.97
C ARG A 118 2.59 16.60 -14.89
N LEU A 119 3.19 15.47 -14.50
CA LEU A 119 4.11 14.71 -15.36
C LEU A 119 3.47 14.32 -16.69
N ALA A 120 2.23 13.84 -16.67
CA ALA A 120 1.49 13.50 -17.89
C ALA A 120 1.23 14.72 -18.77
N THR A 121 1.05 15.91 -18.18
CA THR A 121 0.89 17.16 -18.94
C THR A 121 2.18 17.53 -19.69
N ASP A 122 3.34 17.33 -19.07
CA ASP A 122 4.64 17.61 -19.68
C ASP A 122 4.93 16.66 -20.86
N VAL A 123 4.39 15.44 -20.84
CA VAL A 123 4.64 14.40 -21.87
C VAL A 123 3.58 14.38 -22.96
N LEU A 124 2.29 14.48 -22.60
CA LEU A 124 1.15 14.36 -23.52
C LEU A 124 0.59 15.71 -23.98
N GLY A 125 1.16 16.81 -23.49
CA GLY A 125 0.66 18.16 -23.74
C GLY A 125 -0.54 18.55 -22.87
N PRO A 126 -1.06 19.78 -23.04
CA PRO A 126 -2.06 20.37 -22.14
C PRO A 126 -3.41 19.64 -22.14
N VAL A 127 -3.84 19.12 -23.28
CA VAL A 127 -5.11 18.39 -23.39
C VAL A 127 -4.98 16.99 -22.79
N GLY A 128 -3.96 16.23 -23.20
CA GLY A 128 -3.70 14.89 -22.68
C GLY A 128 -3.45 14.89 -21.16
N GLY A 129 -2.70 15.89 -20.67
CA GLY A 129 -2.48 16.11 -19.24
C GLY A 129 -3.75 16.37 -18.44
N LYS A 130 -4.67 17.20 -18.94
CA LYS A 130 -5.98 17.45 -18.29
C LYS A 130 -6.83 16.18 -18.24
N ILE A 131 -6.91 15.44 -19.36
CA ILE A 131 -7.66 14.17 -19.42
C ILE A 131 -7.08 13.16 -18.43
N PHE A 132 -5.75 13.01 -18.41
CA PHE A 132 -5.08 12.09 -17.49
C PHE A 132 -5.27 12.50 -16.02
N THR A 133 -5.17 13.79 -15.72
CA THR A 133 -5.38 14.30 -14.36
C THR A 133 -6.83 14.07 -13.91
N PHE A 134 -7.81 14.31 -14.79
CA PHE A 134 -9.21 14.01 -14.50
C PHE A 134 -9.43 12.51 -14.28
N TYR A 135 -8.83 11.65 -15.11
CA TYR A 135 -8.86 10.20 -14.96
C TYR A 135 -8.24 9.74 -13.62
N ALA A 136 -7.09 10.27 -13.25
CA ALA A 136 -6.44 9.96 -11.98
C ALA A 136 -7.32 10.43 -10.80
N TRP A 137 -7.91 11.62 -10.88
CA TRP A 137 -8.80 12.16 -9.86
C TRP A 137 -10.06 11.31 -9.68
N ILE A 138 -10.79 10.98 -10.77
CA ILE A 138 -12.01 10.17 -10.67
C ILE A 138 -11.71 8.75 -10.15
N THR A 139 -10.55 8.18 -10.49
CA THR A 139 -10.09 6.88 -9.99
C THR A 139 -9.89 6.91 -8.47
N VAL A 140 -9.25 7.96 -7.95
CA VAL A 140 -9.07 8.15 -6.49
C VAL A 140 -10.42 8.32 -5.79
N VAL A 141 -11.36 9.07 -6.38
CA VAL A 141 -12.71 9.26 -5.83
C VAL A 141 -13.49 7.94 -5.75
N ILE A 142 -13.51 7.15 -6.84
CA ILE A 142 -14.20 5.85 -6.88
C ILE A 142 -13.56 4.89 -5.87
N MET A 143 -12.22 4.84 -5.82
CA MET A 143 -11.50 3.99 -4.88
C MET A 143 -11.86 4.34 -3.43
N ASN A 144 -11.86 5.63 -3.08
CA ASN A 144 -12.24 6.07 -1.75
C ASN A 144 -13.70 5.69 -1.42
N ALA A 145 -14.63 5.86 -2.36
CA ALA A 145 -16.02 5.47 -2.17
C ALA A 145 -16.18 3.96 -1.88
N ILE A 146 -15.45 3.10 -2.61
CA ILE A 146 -15.47 1.64 -2.38
C ILE A 146 -14.93 1.31 -0.98
N PHE A 147 -13.83 1.95 -0.54
CA PHE A 147 -13.29 1.72 0.80
C PHE A 147 -14.22 2.20 1.92
N ILE A 148 -14.90 3.33 1.76
CA ILE A 148 -15.87 3.83 2.75
C ILE A 148 -17.01 2.82 2.91
N ILE A 149 -17.54 2.28 1.80
CA ILE A 149 -18.57 1.24 1.84
C ILE A 149 -18.04 -0.03 2.51
N PHE A 150 -16.85 -0.48 2.13
CA PHE A 150 -16.23 -1.68 2.67
C PHE A 150 -15.96 -1.58 4.18
N LEU A 151 -15.37 -0.47 4.63
CA LEU A 151 -15.10 -0.21 6.05
C LEU A 151 -16.38 -0.05 6.85
N GLY A 152 -17.41 0.60 6.28
CA GLY A 152 -18.73 0.69 6.91
C GLY A 152 -19.32 -0.69 7.21
N LYS A 153 -19.24 -1.63 6.24
CA LYS A 153 -19.70 -3.01 6.41
C LYS A 153 -18.90 -3.77 7.46
N ILE A 154 -17.57 -3.68 7.42
CA ILE A 154 -16.69 -4.32 8.41
C ILE A 154 -17.05 -3.84 9.82
N PHE A 155 -17.23 -2.54 10.02
CA PHE A 155 -17.43 -1.98 11.35
C PHE A 155 -18.81 -2.30 11.92
N SER A 156 -19.84 -2.33 11.07
CA SER A 156 -21.17 -2.81 11.48
C SER A 156 -21.19 -4.32 11.74
N GLY A 157 -20.44 -5.11 10.98
CA GLY A 157 -20.43 -6.57 11.07
C GLY A 157 -19.47 -7.12 12.14
N THR A 158 -18.40 -6.39 12.46
CA THR A 158 -17.37 -6.78 13.44
C THR A 158 -17.06 -5.63 14.41
N PRO A 159 -17.99 -5.29 15.33
CA PRO A 159 -17.84 -4.17 16.27
C PRO A 159 -16.55 -4.14 17.11
N VAL A 160 -15.92 -5.31 17.30
CA VAL A 160 -14.65 -5.48 18.03
C VAL A 160 -13.50 -4.73 17.36
N VAL A 161 -13.52 -4.53 16.03
CA VAL A 161 -12.41 -3.87 15.32
C VAL A 161 -12.43 -2.35 15.44
N VAL A 162 -13.52 -1.76 15.93
CA VAL A 162 -13.72 -0.30 15.94
C VAL A 162 -12.67 0.40 16.80
N ILE A 163 -12.52 -0.05 18.05
CA ILE A 163 -11.58 0.54 19.01
C ILE A 163 -10.12 0.45 18.52
N PRO A 164 -9.59 -0.74 18.17
CA PRO A 164 -8.23 -0.84 17.65
C PRO A 164 -8.02 -0.05 16.35
N SER A 165 -9.05 0.13 15.53
CA SER A 165 -8.92 0.93 14.31
C SER A 165 -8.83 2.44 14.56
N TRP A 166 -9.79 2.99 15.32
CA TRP A 166 -9.82 4.43 15.60
C TRP A 166 -8.77 4.84 16.62
N PHE A 167 -8.74 4.19 17.78
CA PHE A 167 -7.82 4.57 18.84
C PHE A 167 -6.44 3.95 18.64
N GLY A 168 -6.36 2.71 18.18
CA GLY A 168 -5.09 2.03 17.96
C GLY A 168 -4.28 2.62 16.81
N PHE A 169 -4.90 2.89 15.65
CA PHE A 169 -4.17 3.41 14.48
C PHE A 169 -4.37 4.91 14.24
N MET A 170 -5.59 5.47 14.37
CA MET A 170 -5.77 6.90 14.03
C MET A 170 -5.22 7.83 15.10
N VAL A 171 -5.37 7.50 16.38
CA VAL A 171 -4.86 8.33 17.49
C VAL A 171 -3.35 8.12 17.71
N SER A 172 -2.83 6.92 17.44
CA SER A 172 -1.39 6.66 17.56
C SER A 172 -0.56 7.43 16.55
N GLY A 173 -1.09 7.72 15.35
CA GLY A 173 -0.42 8.54 14.34
C GLY A 173 0.05 9.90 14.88
N PRO A 174 -0.87 10.79 15.31
CA PRO A 174 -0.53 12.06 15.96
C PRO A 174 0.40 11.93 17.16
N LEU A 175 0.19 10.91 18.00
CA LEU A 175 1.04 10.65 19.17
C LEU A 175 2.49 10.37 18.74
N ILE A 176 2.69 9.47 17.78
CA ILE A 176 4.00 9.04 17.29
C ILE A 176 4.66 10.15 16.46
N GLY A 177 3.90 10.83 15.61
CA GLY A 177 4.37 11.99 14.86
C GLY A 177 4.90 13.06 15.79
N TRP A 178 4.17 13.38 16.86
CA TRP A 178 4.63 14.31 17.89
C TRP A 178 5.89 13.84 18.63
N LEU A 179 5.93 12.57 19.06
CA LEU A 179 7.09 12.00 19.76
C LEU A 179 8.36 12.03 18.89
N VAL A 180 8.26 11.65 17.62
CA VAL A 180 9.41 11.55 16.72
C VAL A 180 9.84 12.92 16.19
N TYR A 181 8.90 13.72 15.67
CA TYR A 181 9.22 14.96 14.95
C TYR A 181 9.31 16.20 15.86
N LYS A 182 8.62 16.24 17.01
CA LYS A 182 8.67 17.37 17.95
C LYS A 182 9.50 17.10 19.19
N ARG A 183 9.43 15.90 19.76
CA ARG A 183 10.20 15.51 20.96
C ARG A 183 11.55 14.85 20.64
N GLY A 184 11.83 14.54 19.38
CA GLY A 184 13.10 13.94 18.97
C GLY A 184 13.32 12.51 19.49
N VAL A 185 12.25 11.81 19.88
CA VAL A 185 12.34 10.43 20.38
C VAL A 185 12.86 9.50 19.29
N ARG A 186 13.70 8.53 19.67
CA ARG A 186 14.20 7.51 18.75
C ARG A 186 13.03 6.72 18.16
N VAL A 187 13.08 6.48 16.84
CA VAL A 187 12.01 5.79 16.09
C VAL A 187 11.71 4.40 16.67
N SER A 188 12.74 3.68 17.12
CA SER A 188 12.58 2.37 17.77
C SER A 188 11.73 2.43 19.04
N ILE A 189 11.95 3.42 19.91
CA ILE A 189 11.18 3.60 21.14
C ILE A 189 9.73 3.97 20.79
N ALA A 190 9.54 4.90 19.86
CA ALA A 190 8.19 5.28 19.39
C ALA A 190 7.44 4.08 18.78
N THR A 191 8.15 3.18 18.10
CA THR A 191 7.59 1.94 17.53
C THR A 191 7.13 0.99 18.63
N ILE A 192 7.93 0.79 19.67
CA ILE A 192 7.56 -0.08 20.81
C ILE A 192 6.30 0.47 21.49
N ILE A 193 6.24 1.79 21.73
CA ILE A 193 5.06 2.46 22.28
C ILE A 193 3.83 2.24 21.39
N ALA A 194 3.98 2.39 20.07
CA ALA A 194 2.92 2.15 19.10
C ALA A 194 2.36 0.73 19.18
N ILE A 195 3.24 -0.27 19.20
CA ILE A 195 2.86 -1.68 19.27
C ILE A 195 2.08 -1.96 20.57
N ILE A 196 2.61 -1.53 21.71
CA ILE A 196 1.95 -1.73 23.01
C ILE A 196 0.57 -1.08 23.01
N TRP A 197 0.46 0.15 22.49
CA TRP A 197 -0.80 0.85 22.37
C TRP A 197 -1.82 0.14 21.47
N ILE A 198 -1.38 -0.39 20.33
CA ILE A 198 -2.23 -1.17 19.43
C ILE A 198 -2.73 -2.44 20.13
N PHE A 199 -1.88 -3.16 20.87
CA PHE A 199 -2.32 -4.35 21.63
C PHE A 199 -3.30 -4.01 22.76
N ILE A 200 -3.08 -2.90 23.47
CA ILE A 200 -4.03 -2.41 24.50
C ILE A 200 -5.38 -2.11 23.86
N THR A 201 -5.41 -1.34 22.77
CA THR A 201 -6.67 -1.00 22.09
C THR A 201 -7.34 -2.20 21.44
N LEU A 202 -6.57 -3.19 20.98
CA LEU A 202 -7.11 -4.46 20.50
C LEU A 202 -7.81 -5.23 21.63
N TRP A 203 -7.16 -5.35 22.79
CA TRP A 203 -7.74 -5.97 23.97
C TRP A 203 -9.00 -5.23 24.45
N LEU A 204 -8.96 -3.90 24.49
CA LEU A 204 -10.13 -3.08 24.80
C LEU A 204 -11.26 -3.23 23.79
N GLY A 205 -10.95 -3.44 22.50
CA GLY A 205 -11.93 -3.73 21.46
C GLY A 205 -12.72 -5.02 21.71
N PHE A 206 -12.05 -6.05 22.24
CA PHE A 206 -12.71 -7.31 22.62
C PHE A 206 -13.62 -7.14 23.85
N LEU A 207 -13.25 -6.27 24.79
CA LEU A 207 -14.03 -6.01 26.00
C LEU A 207 -15.21 -5.08 25.77
N PHE A 208 -15.04 -4.04 24.94
CA PHE A 208 -16.00 -2.97 24.72
C PHE A 208 -16.34 -2.79 23.23
N PRO A 209 -17.00 -3.78 22.59
CA PRO A 209 -17.36 -3.69 21.18
C PRO A 209 -18.37 -2.54 20.94
N ILE A 210 -17.98 -1.57 20.11
CA ILE A 210 -18.83 -0.41 19.78
C ILE A 210 -19.77 -0.79 18.64
N LYS A 211 -21.04 -1.01 18.98
CA LYS A 211 -22.09 -1.32 17.99
C LYS A 211 -22.73 -0.03 17.49
N ALA A 212 -22.67 0.18 16.18
CA ALA A 212 -23.41 1.25 15.51
C ALA A 212 -23.86 0.76 14.12
N PRO A 213 -24.97 1.30 13.59
CA PRO A 213 -25.47 0.92 12.27
C PRO A 213 -24.50 1.36 11.16
N TYR A 214 -24.57 0.69 10.01
CA TYR A 214 -23.71 0.92 8.85
C TYR A 214 -23.58 2.40 8.46
N TRP A 215 -24.68 3.15 8.45
CA TRP A 215 -24.69 4.55 8.01
C TRP A 215 -23.84 5.46 8.91
N VAL A 216 -23.74 5.16 10.22
CA VAL A 216 -22.88 5.90 11.14
C VAL A 216 -21.42 5.71 10.76
N TRP A 217 -21.01 4.47 10.50
CA TRP A 217 -19.64 4.17 10.08
C TRP A 217 -19.33 4.69 8.69
N TRP A 218 -20.27 4.59 7.76
CA TRP A 218 -20.13 5.17 6.42
C TRP A 218 -19.89 6.68 6.49
N LEU A 219 -20.66 7.41 7.31
CA LEU A 219 -20.49 8.84 7.51
C LEU A 219 -19.14 9.17 8.18
N ALA A 220 -18.80 8.43 9.25
CA ALA A 220 -17.54 8.61 9.96
C ALA A 220 -16.32 8.41 9.05
N TRP A 221 -16.35 7.37 8.21
CA TRP A 221 -15.31 7.09 7.21
C TRP A 221 -15.35 8.03 6.00
N GLY A 222 -16.46 8.72 5.73
CA GLY A 222 -16.52 9.78 4.74
C GLY A 222 -15.86 11.08 5.23
N ILE A 223 -16.11 11.45 6.49
CA ILE A 223 -15.60 12.70 7.08
C ILE A 223 -14.12 12.59 7.44
N TYR A 224 -13.70 11.46 8.02
CA TYR A 224 -12.33 11.28 8.53
C TYR A 224 -11.24 11.56 7.47
N PRO A 225 -11.28 11.00 6.24
CA PRO A 225 -10.28 11.28 5.22
C PRO A 225 -10.23 12.76 4.79
N MET A 226 -11.35 13.49 4.85
CA MET A 226 -11.39 14.93 4.52
C MET A 226 -10.61 15.75 5.55
N ILE A 227 -10.82 15.45 6.84
CA ILE A 227 -10.03 16.03 7.92
C ILE A 227 -8.56 15.61 7.75
N SER A 228 -8.33 14.34 7.42
CA SER A 228 -6.99 13.78 7.31
C SER A 228 -6.15 14.36 6.18
N ALA A 229 -6.76 14.59 5.03
CA ALA A 229 -6.13 15.24 3.89
C ALA A 229 -5.81 16.73 4.14
N SER A 230 -6.44 17.35 5.14
CA SER A 230 -6.27 18.77 5.46
C SER A 230 -5.13 19.03 6.46
N ILE A 231 -4.53 17.99 7.02
CA ILE A 231 -3.55 18.09 8.10
C ILE A 231 -2.18 17.66 7.59
N PRO A 232 -1.06 18.28 8.06
CA PRO A 232 0.28 17.91 7.61
C PRO A 232 0.56 16.42 7.78
N ALA A 233 1.14 15.81 6.74
CA ALA A 233 1.32 14.36 6.69
C ALA A 233 2.23 13.80 7.79
N TRP A 234 3.28 14.52 8.17
CA TRP A 234 4.20 14.14 9.25
C TRP A 234 3.50 14.06 10.61
N TRP A 235 2.38 14.75 10.78
CA TRP A 235 1.61 14.73 12.00
C TRP A 235 0.67 13.53 12.06
N MET A 236 0.01 13.17 10.96
CA MET A 236 -0.99 12.09 10.98
C MET A 236 -0.71 10.94 10.03
N ILE A 237 -0.70 11.17 8.72
CA ILE A 237 -0.73 10.09 7.72
C ILE A 237 0.52 9.22 7.82
N GLU A 238 1.70 9.83 7.79
CA GLU A 238 2.98 9.12 7.80
C GLU A 238 3.20 8.31 9.09
N PRO A 239 3.10 8.88 10.31
CA PRO A 239 3.30 8.10 11.54
C PRO A 239 2.20 7.03 11.76
N ARG A 240 0.96 7.29 11.33
CA ARG A 240 -0.11 6.28 11.33
C ARG A 240 0.25 5.10 10.43
N ASN A 241 0.62 5.39 9.19
CA ASN A 241 0.93 4.37 8.19
C ASN A 241 2.18 3.59 8.59
N TYR A 242 3.20 4.23 9.14
CA TYR A 242 4.36 3.56 9.71
C TYR A 242 3.97 2.58 10.84
N SER A 243 3.06 2.98 11.73
CA SER A 243 2.58 2.09 12.81
C SER A 243 1.81 0.88 12.28
N ASN A 244 0.98 1.11 11.24
CA ASN A 244 0.29 0.03 10.54
C ASN A 244 1.26 -0.91 9.82
N PHE A 245 2.30 -0.36 9.19
CA PHE A 245 3.38 -1.12 8.55
C PHE A 245 4.00 -2.12 9.52
N VAL A 246 4.34 -1.69 10.73
CA VAL A 246 5.01 -2.57 11.69
C VAL A 246 4.14 -3.79 12.04
N MET A 247 2.84 -3.60 12.28
CA MET A 247 1.93 -4.71 12.56
C MET A 247 1.76 -5.64 11.38
N MET A 248 1.58 -5.08 10.18
CA MET A 248 1.38 -5.87 8.98
C MET A 248 2.68 -6.56 8.55
N ALA A 249 3.85 -5.96 8.75
CA ALA A 249 5.15 -6.59 8.51
C ALA A 249 5.38 -7.79 9.44
N ILE A 250 5.01 -7.67 10.73
CA ILE A 250 5.03 -8.80 11.67
C ILE A 250 4.09 -9.91 11.19
N GLY A 251 2.85 -9.56 10.82
CA GLY A 251 1.87 -10.53 10.34
C GLY A 251 2.32 -11.26 9.06
N VAL A 252 2.84 -10.51 8.08
CA VAL A 252 3.40 -11.07 6.84
C VAL A 252 4.59 -11.98 7.15
N ALA A 253 5.53 -11.54 8.00
CA ALA A 253 6.69 -12.36 8.38
C ALA A 253 6.25 -13.70 9.02
N LEU A 254 5.27 -13.68 9.93
CA LEU A 254 4.71 -14.89 10.53
C LEU A 254 4.05 -15.80 9.49
N LEU A 255 3.31 -15.23 8.53
CA LEU A 255 2.70 -16.01 7.44
C LEU A 255 3.77 -16.67 6.56
N PHE A 256 4.85 -15.95 6.22
CA PHE A 256 5.97 -16.50 5.45
C PHE A 256 6.67 -17.65 6.19
N ILE A 257 7.00 -17.44 7.46
CA ILE A 257 7.64 -18.47 8.30
C ILE A 257 6.74 -19.69 8.44
N SER A 258 5.45 -19.47 8.74
CA SER A 258 4.45 -20.53 8.86
C SER A 258 4.32 -21.34 7.58
N ALA A 259 4.21 -20.68 6.43
CA ALA A 259 4.06 -21.38 5.16
C ALA A 259 5.35 -22.08 4.68
N LEU A 260 6.53 -21.60 5.10
CA LEU A 260 7.82 -22.26 4.87
C LEU A 260 7.96 -23.55 5.68
N ILE A 261 7.54 -23.53 6.95
CA ILE A 261 7.65 -24.66 7.89
C ILE A 261 6.42 -25.58 7.87
N GLY A 262 5.29 -25.13 7.32
CA GLY A 262 4.02 -25.86 7.40
C GLY A 262 3.85 -27.01 6.42
N TRP A 263 4.56 -27.01 5.29
CA TRP A 263 4.50 -28.06 4.25
C TRP A 263 3.09 -28.47 3.81
N TYR A 264 2.12 -27.56 3.88
CA TYR A 264 0.72 -27.87 3.57
C TYR A 264 0.53 -28.01 2.05
N PRO A 265 -0.24 -29.01 1.57
CA PRO A 265 -0.54 -29.12 0.14
C PRO A 265 -1.47 -27.99 -0.30
N VAL A 266 -1.16 -27.37 -1.45
CA VAL A 266 -2.05 -26.41 -2.10
C VAL A 266 -3.31 -27.14 -2.55
N ARG A 267 -4.45 -26.77 -1.95
CA ARG A 267 -5.75 -27.42 -2.19
C ARG A 267 -6.52 -26.85 -3.40
N PHE A 268 -6.00 -25.78 -4.01
CA PHE A 268 -6.62 -25.16 -5.18
C PHE A 268 -6.22 -25.87 -6.48
N PRO A 269 -7.12 -25.97 -7.47
CA PRO A 269 -6.76 -26.45 -8.80
C PRO A 269 -5.59 -25.63 -9.37
N LEU A 270 -4.53 -26.32 -9.79
CA LEU A 270 -3.32 -25.68 -10.30
C LEU A 270 -3.61 -24.88 -11.57
N VAL A 271 -4.39 -25.47 -12.47
CA VAL A 271 -4.95 -24.86 -13.68
C VAL A 271 -6.42 -25.28 -13.73
N ARG A 272 -7.31 -24.34 -14.00
CA ARG A 272 -8.76 -24.60 -14.06
C ARG A 272 -9.25 -24.52 -15.49
N ALA A 273 -9.37 -23.31 -16.00
CA ALA A 273 -9.71 -23.00 -17.39
C ALA A 273 -9.28 -21.56 -17.67
N PHE A 274 -8.95 -21.26 -18.93
CA PHE A 274 -8.71 -19.89 -19.39
C PHE A 274 -9.99 -19.04 -19.47
N TYR A 275 -11.11 -19.53 -18.92
CA TYR A 275 -12.41 -18.90 -18.91
C TYR A 275 -13.14 -19.21 -17.58
N SER A 276 -13.75 -18.20 -16.98
CA SER A 276 -14.62 -18.29 -15.82
C SER A 276 -16.05 -17.94 -16.23
N GLU A 277 -17.04 -18.69 -15.77
CA GLU A 277 -18.45 -18.37 -16.06
C GLU A 277 -18.91 -17.05 -15.41
N ILE A 278 -18.28 -16.65 -14.30
CA ILE A 278 -18.66 -15.45 -13.55
C ILE A 278 -18.00 -14.21 -14.14
N HIS A 279 -16.72 -14.29 -14.48
CA HIS A 279 -15.92 -13.12 -14.87
C HIS A 279 -15.49 -13.14 -16.33
N GLY A 280 -15.60 -14.26 -17.04
CA GLY A 280 -15.20 -14.39 -18.45
C GLY A 280 -13.74 -14.84 -18.63
N PRO A 281 -13.10 -14.46 -19.76
CA PRO A 281 -11.77 -14.97 -20.14
C PRO A 281 -10.67 -14.55 -19.15
N MET A 282 -9.64 -15.38 -18.98
CA MET A 282 -8.53 -15.11 -18.08
C MET A 282 -7.74 -13.87 -18.48
N LEU A 283 -7.46 -13.68 -19.76
CA LEU A 283 -6.82 -12.46 -20.27
C LEU A 283 -7.87 -11.63 -21.02
N PRO A 284 -7.95 -10.31 -20.78
CA PRO A 284 -7.07 -9.49 -19.92
C PRO A 284 -7.51 -9.41 -18.45
N LEU A 285 -8.58 -10.10 -18.03
CA LEU A 285 -9.25 -9.84 -16.75
C LEU A 285 -8.42 -10.19 -15.52
N LEU A 286 -7.59 -11.24 -15.55
CA LEU A 286 -6.68 -11.58 -14.45
C LEU A 286 -5.74 -10.41 -14.13
N VAL A 287 -5.21 -9.75 -15.16
CA VAL A 287 -4.30 -8.61 -15.03
C VAL A 287 -5.02 -7.41 -14.40
N VAL A 288 -6.27 -7.16 -14.81
CA VAL A 288 -7.06 -6.02 -14.33
C VAL A 288 -7.57 -6.25 -12.91
N VAL A 289 -8.13 -7.43 -12.63
CA VAL A 289 -8.69 -7.81 -11.33
C VAL A 289 -7.58 -7.90 -10.29
N VAL A 290 -6.46 -8.54 -10.61
CA VAL A 290 -5.31 -8.72 -9.71
C VAL A 290 -4.25 -7.65 -9.98
N SER A 291 -4.68 -6.39 -10.14
CA SER A 291 -3.79 -5.26 -10.36
C SER A 291 -3.13 -4.80 -9.06
N CYS A 292 -3.90 -4.58 -7.98
CA CYS A 292 -3.37 -4.02 -6.73
C CYS A 292 -2.20 -4.81 -6.09
N GLY A 293 -2.02 -6.09 -6.42
CA GLY A 293 -0.90 -6.92 -5.94
C GLY A 293 0.28 -7.08 -6.91
N ALA A 294 0.10 -6.77 -8.20
CA ALA A 294 1.12 -6.99 -9.24
C ALA A 294 1.51 -5.70 -9.99
N MET A 295 0.56 -4.77 -10.17
CA MET A 295 0.73 -3.50 -10.86
C MET A 295 -0.30 -2.49 -10.31
N SER A 296 0.12 -1.60 -9.41
CA SER A 296 -0.80 -0.64 -8.78
C SER A 296 -0.66 0.76 -9.39
N GLY A 297 -1.57 1.12 -10.28
CA GLY A 297 -1.65 2.49 -10.83
C GLY A 297 -1.93 3.56 -9.75
N LEU A 298 -2.63 3.19 -8.67
CA LEU A 298 -2.87 4.09 -7.53
C LEU A 298 -1.63 4.29 -6.68
N HIS A 299 -0.80 3.25 -6.51
CA HIS A 299 0.43 3.41 -5.74
C HIS A 299 1.38 4.40 -6.41
N ALA A 300 1.41 4.44 -7.74
CA ALA A 300 2.13 5.47 -8.48
C ALA A 300 1.65 6.91 -8.20
N VAL A 301 0.38 7.11 -7.89
CA VAL A 301 -0.14 8.42 -7.41
C VAL A 301 0.46 8.76 -6.05
N TRP A 302 0.75 7.77 -5.20
CA TRP A 302 1.47 7.94 -3.94
C TRP A 302 2.98 8.15 -4.15
N CYS A 303 3.59 7.44 -5.09
CA CYS A 303 4.98 7.65 -5.49
C CYS A 303 5.22 9.10 -5.94
N SER A 304 4.31 9.63 -6.77
CA SER A 304 4.40 10.99 -7.30
C SER A 304 3.74 12.02 -6.40
N GLY A 305 4.44 13.08 -6.03
CA GLY A 305 3.85 14.18 -5.28
C GLY A 305 3.52 13.91 -3.81
N TYR A 306 3.53 12.65 -3.37
CA TYR A 306 3.60 12.29 -1.95
C TYR A 306 5.01 11.80 -1.59
N THR A 307 5.40 10.55 -1.90
CA THR A 307 6.71 10.01 -1.48
C THR A 307 7.89 10.85 -1.98
N SER A 308 7.81 11.41 -3.19
CA SER A 308 8.85 12.29 -3.74
C SER A 308 9.13 13.58 -2.96
N LYS A 309 8.21 14.01 -2.09
CA LYS A 309 8.32 15.23 -1.27
C LYS A 309 8.81 14.96 0.17
N ARG A 310 9.11 13.70 0.48
CA ARG A 310 9.51 13.21 1.80
C ARG A 310 10.91 12.61 1.79
#